data_AF-A0A8I2KM32-F1
#
_entry.id   AF-A0A8I2KM32-F1
#
_cell.length_a   1.000
_cell.length_b   1.000
_cell.length_c   1.000
_cell.angle_alpha   90.00
_cell.angle_beta   90.00
_cell.angle_gamma   90.00
#
_symmetry.space_group_name_H-M   'P 1'
#
loop_
_entity.id
_entity.type
_entity.pdbx_description
1 polymer ?
#
loop_
_entity_poly.entity_id
_entity_poly.type
_entity_poly.pdbx_seq_one_letter_code
_entity_poly.pdbx_strand_id
1 'polypeptide(L)'
;MSNFRIWKLVSLLCVLSLMLGCESKEERIQQTITHTLQEASTAINTLGSALDKKQVRNANLLTEYGKVLGQQKPQLSEIAQIISQDATSSGTLYQSLLTRYQSLKSPDPSMNSDDIINQALLLKEAASISLFNDALTDPINVLADMSDGKLARVGAISQQAEQTANGQTGVGNQLVGNANYGEWQTNSNGTSFWMWYGMYRMLGDIVGDVEYGRWSKHRKYSYYSDYGRHRYTSYKSYKRQTELAKRTQQSYQRQGKQFTSPYAKKKSGASGLSRSSNTPSAVTRSSYSRTSSYGSVRNSSSRTSRGVSRGK
;
A
#
# COMPACT_ATOMS: atom_id res chain seq x y z
N MET A 1 35.15 39.75 -50.50
CA MET A 1 33.98 39.72 -49.59
C MET A 1 33.01 38.67 -50.10
N SER A 2 32.78 37.63 -49.30
CA SER A 2 32.11 36.39 -49.72
C SER A 2 30.62 36.62 -50.01
N ASN A 3 30.19 36.25 -51.22
CA ASN A 3 28.78 36.12 -51.60
C ASN A 3 28.15 34.93 -50.85
N PHE A 4 27.83 35.11 -49.57
CA PHE A 4 27.00 34.18 -48.82
C PHE A 4 25.58 34.22 -49.40
N ARG A 5 25.29 33.32 -50.33
CA ARG A 5 23.98 33.20 -50.97
C ARG A 5 22.93 32.91 -49.91
N ILE A 6 21.95 33.80 -49.77
CA ILE A 6 20.81 33.74 -48.83
C ILE A 6 20.14 32.36 -48.81
N TRP A 7 20.08 31.67 -49.96
CA TRP A 7 19.53 30.32 -50.06
C TRP A 7 20.30 29.25 -49.26
N LYS A 8 21.63 29.42 -49.06
CA LYS A 8 22.42 28.55 -48.17
C LYS A 8 22.08 28.78 -46.69
N LEU A 9 21.76 30.00 -46.28
CA LEU A 9 21.32 30.31 -44.92
C LEU A 9 19.90 29.79 -44.66
N VAL A 10 18.99 29.89 -45.64
CA VAL A 10 17.64 29.32 -45.55
C VAL A 10 17.69 27.79 -45.50
N SER A 11 18.54 27.16 -46.33
CA SER A 11 18.74 25.71 -46.31
C SER A 11 19.36 25.23 -44.99
N LEU A 12 20.35 25.95 -44.45
CA LEU A 12 20.94 25.67 -43.15
C LEU A 12 19.92 25.83 -42.01
N LEU A 13 19.07 26.86 -42.05
CA LEU A 13 18.00 27.09 -41.09
C LEU A 13 16.93 25.99 -41.15
N CYS A 14 16.55 25.54 -42.35
CA CYS A 14 15.63 24.42 -42.53
C CYS A 14 16.22 23.09 -42.01
N VAL A 15 17.50 22.83 -42.23
CA VAL A 15 18.19 21.65 -41.68
C VAL A 15 18.32 21.75 -40.16
N LEU A 16 18.61 22.93 -39.60
CA LEU A 16 18.61 23.15 -38.14
C LEU A 16 17.20 22.96 -37.53
N SER A 17 16.16 23.41 -38.24
CA SER A 17 14.77 23.28 -37.81
C SER A 17 14.27 21.83 -37.84
N LEU A 18 14.76 21.03 -38.78
CA LEU A 18 14.50 19.58 -38.85
C LEU A 18 15.24 18.79 -37.74
N MET A 19 16.39 19.29 -37.28
CA MET A 19 17.17 18.68 -36.18
C MET A 19 16.61 19.01 -34.78
N LEU A 20 15.77 20.06 -34.64
CA LEU A 20 15.18 20.48 -33.37
C LEU A 20 13.83 19.78 -33.05
N GLY A 21 13.33 18.90 -33.93
CA GLY A 21 11.90 18.60 -33.99
C GLY A 21 11.44 17.17 -33.74
N CYS A 22 12.29 16.21 -33.40
CA CYS A 22 11.83 14.83 -33.18
C CYS A 22 12.44 14.21 -31.94
N GLU A 23 12.04 14.72 -30.77
CA GLU A 23 12.20 13.96 -29.54
C GLU A 23 11.47 12.62 -29.72
N SER A 24 12.24 11.55 -29.79
CA SER A 24 11.73 10.23 -30.14
C SER A 24 10.74 9.76 -29.05
N LYS A 25 9.82 8.87 -29.43
CA LYS A 25 8.90 8.27 -28.46
C LYS A 25 9.64 7.65 -27.28
N GLU A 26 10.82 7.07 -27.53
CA GLU A 26 11.67 6.47 -26.52
C GLU A 26 12.24 7.53 -25.55
N GLU A 27 12.77 8.63 -26.07
CA GLU A 27 13.27 9.73 -25.24
C GLU A 27 12.18 10.30 -24.32
N ARG A 28 10.96 10.50 -24.83
CA ARG A 28 9.81 10.96 -24.04
C ARG A 28 9.46 9.99 -22.90
N ILE A 29 9.51 8.69 -23.17
CA ILE A 29 9.26 7.65 -22.16
C ILE A 29 10.35 7.69 -21.08
N GLN A 30 11.61 7.77 -21.48
CA GLN A 30 12.72 7.84 -20.54
C GLN A 30 12.65 9.09 -19.67
N GLN A 31 12.36 10.25 -20.25
CA GLN A 31 12.13 11.48 -19.49
C GLN A 31 10.97 11.35 -18.49
N THR A 32 9.87 10.70 -18.90
CA THR A 32 8.72 10.46 -18.02
C THR A 32 9.11 9.56 -16.84
N ILE A 33 9.88 8.50 -17.09
CA ILE A 33 10.43 7.63 -16.04
C ILE A 33 11.32 8.43 -15.09
N THR A 34 12.28 9.19 -15.63
CA THR A 34 13.20 10.01 -14.82
C THR A 34 12.44 11.02 -13.95
N HIS A 35 11.49 11.75 -14.53
CA HIS A 35 10.69 12.74 -13.81
C HIS A 35 9.85 12.09 -12.70
N THR A 36 9.13 11.01 -13.00
CA THR A 36 8.27 10.33 -12.01
C THR A 36 9.09 9.68 -10.88
N LEU A 37 10.27 9.13 -11.18
CA LEU A 37 11.21 8.65 -10.16
C LEU A 37 11.74 9.78 -9.28
N GLN A 38 12.04 10.94 -9.86
CA GLN A 38 12.48 12.10 -9.10
C GLN A 38 11.39 12.60 -8.15
N GLU A 39 10.13 12.67 -8.59
CA GLU A 39 9.01 13.03 -7.72
C GLU A 39 8.82 12.03 -6.58
N ALA A 40 8.94 10.73 -6.86
CA ALA A 40 8.86 9.68 -5.85
C ALA A 40 10.00 9.81 -4.82
N SER A 41 11.22 10.06 -5.29
CA SER A 41 12.40 10.32 -4.45
C SER A 41 12.16 11.49 -3.50
N THR A 42 11.70 12.63 -4.02
CA THR A 42 11.38 13.83 -3.22
C THR A 42 10.31 13.54 -2.17
N ALA A 43 9.25 12.81 -2.55
CA ALA A 43 8.18 12.43 -1.62
C ALA A 43 8.70 11.52 -0.50
N ILE A 44 9.53 10.52 -0.82
CA ILE A 44 10.14 9.61 0.18
C ILE A 44 11.05 10.40 1.13
N ASN A 45 11.93 11.27 0.61
CA ASN A 45 12.83 12.05 1.45
C ASN A 45 12.08 13.03 2.37
N THR A 46 10.98 13.61 1.86
CA THR A 46 10.11 14.48 2.65
C THR A 46 9.41 13.70 3.76
N LEU A 47 8.92 12.49 3.47
CA LEU A 47 8.36 11.60 4.48
C LEU A 47 9.39 11.22 5.55
N GLY A 48 10.60 10.82 5.15
CA GLY A 48 11.67 10.48 6.08
C GLY A 48 11.98 11.65 7.02
N SER A 49 12.15 12.85 6.45
CA SER A 49 12.33 14.08 7.23
C SER A 49 11.16 14.36 8.17
N ALA A 50 9.92 14.11 7.74
CA ALA A 50 8.73 14.30 8.57
C ALA A 50 8.65 13.28 9.71
N LEU A 51 9.09 12.04 9.50
CA LEU A 51 9.20 11.01 10.55
C LEU A 51 10.25 11.42 11.59
N ASP A 52 11.45 11.80 11.13
CA ASP A 52 12.55 12.20 12.02
C ASP A 52 12.21 13.46 12.84
N LYS A 53 11.48 14.40 12.23
CA LYS A 53 10.98 15.62 12.89
C LYS A 53 9.69 15.41 13.69
N LYS A 54 9.19 14.18 13.84
CA LYS A 54 7.96 13.85 14.59
C LYS A 54 6.70 14.58 14.08
N GLN A 55 6.63 14.81 12.77
CA GLN A 55 5.52 15.51 12.10
C GLN A 55 4.42 14.56 11.60
N VAL A 56 4.63 13.24 11.69
CA VAL A 56 3.63 12.23 11.35
C VAL A 56 2.86 11.82 12.60
N ARG A 57 1.59 12.25 12.71
CA ARG A 57 0.75 12.05 13.91
C ARG A 57 0.70 10.59 14.38
N ASN A 58 0.39 9.67 13.48
CA ASN A 58 0.27 8.26 13.83
C ASN A 58 1.62 7.62 14.13
N ALA A 59 2.74 8.17 13.63
CA ALA A 59 4.07 7.71 14.02
C ALA A 59 4.33 8.03 15.51
N ASN A 60 4.05 9.26 15.93
CA ASN A 60 4.17 9.64 17.34
C ASN A 60 3.27 8.78 18.23
N LEU A 61 2.03 8.53 17.80
CA LEU A 61 1.10 7.69 18.54
C LEU A 61 1.58 6.24 18.66
N LEU A 62 2.16 5.70 17.59
CA LEU A 62 2.74 4.37 17.57
C LEU A 62 3.90 4.24 18.57
N THR A 63 4.77 5.25 18.64
CA THR A 63 5.85 5.30 19.66
C THR A 63 5.29 5.27 21.08
N GLU A 64 4.27 6.09 21.38
CA GLU A 64 3.67 6.12 22.71
C GLU A 64 2.97 4.80 23.04
N TYR A 65 2.29 4.17 22.08
CA TYR A 65 1.63 2.89 22.27
C TYR A 65 2.64 1.78 22.59
N GLY A 66 3.77 1.77 21.88
CA GLY A 66 4.88 0.86 22.18
C GLY A 66 5.39 1.00 23.60
N LYS A 67 5.63 2.24 24.03
CA LYS A 67 6.10 2.54 25.38
C LYS A 67 5.10 2.08 26.44
N VAL A 68 3.83 2.45 26.29
CA VAL A 68 2.78 2.08 27.25
C VAL A 68 2.61 0.56 27.32
N LEU A 69 2.56 -0.12 26.17
CA LEU A 69 2.43 -1.58 26.14
C LEU A 69 3.64 -2.27 26.78
N GLY A 70 4.86 -1.83 26.47
CA GLY A 70 6.07 -2.41 27.06
C GLY A 70 6.16 -2.23 28.57
N GLN A 71 5.63 -1.11 29.10
CA GLN A 71 5.54 -0.89 30.55
C GLN A 71 4.44 -1.73 31.21
N GLN A 72 3.27 -1.86 30.56
CA GLN A 72 2.12 -2.58 31.13
C GLN A 72 2.27 -4.10 31.02
N LYS A 73 2.91 -4.58 29.95
CA LYS A 73 3.14 -5.99 29.64
C LYS A 73 4.60 -6.21 29.26
N PRO A 74 5.53 -6.30 30.24
CA PRO A 74 6.95 -6.47 29.98
C PRO A 74 7.29 -7.66 29.07
N GLN A 75 6.50 -8.73 29.13
CA GLN A 75 6.63 -9.89 28.25
C GLN A 75 6.37 -9.59 26.75
N LEU A 76 5.71 -8.46 26.44
CA LEU A 76 5.49 -7.97 25.08
C LEU A 76 6.40 -6.81 24.71
N SER A 77 7.34 -6.41 25.58
CA SER A 77 8.16 -5.21 25.37
C SER A 77 8.97 -5.27 24.07
N GLU A 78 9.54 -6.44 23.74
CA GLU A 78 10.33 -6.59 22.52
C GLU A 78 9.44 -6.45 21.26
N ILE A 79 8.26 -7.08 21.26
CA ILE A 79 7.27 -6.96 20.18
C ILE A 79 6.82 -5.50 20.03
N ALA A 80 6.51 -4.86 21.15
CA ALA A 80 6.11 -3.46 21.19
C ALA A 80 7.20 -2.55 20.60
N GLN A 81 8.46 -2.80 20.96
CA GLN A 81 9.60 -2.05 20.43
C GLN A 81 9.78 -2.25 18.93
N ILE A 82 9.74 -3.50 18.44
CA ILE A 82 9.95 -3.82 17.02
C ILE A 82 8.85 -3.22 16.15
N ILE A 83 7.57 -3.36 16.55
CA ILE A 83 6.46 -2.73 15.82
C ILE A 83 6.58 -1.20 15.85
N SER A 84 7.03 -0.63 16.98
CA SER A 84 7.17 0.82 17.10
C SER A 84 8.25 1.42 16.22
N GLN A 85 9.17 0.62 15.67
CA GLN A 85 10.15 1.10 14.71
C GLN A 85 9.50 1.66 13.43
N ASP A 86 8.28 1.23 13.07
CA ASP A 86 7.54 1.82 11.94
C ASP A 86 7.18 3.30 12.14
N ALA A 87 7.33 3.83 13.36
CA ALA A 87 7.20 5.26 13.64
C ALA A 87 8.39 6.10 13.13
N THR A 88 9.49 5.48 12.67
CA THR A 88 10.71 6.19 12.29
C THR A 88 11.12 5.85 10.86
N SER A 89 12.11 6.59 10.36
CA SER A 89 12.78 6.28 9.10
C SER A 89 13.56 4.96 9.14
N SER A 90 13.75 4.30 10.28
CA SER A 90 14.36 2.96 10.35
C SER A 90 13.34 1.82 10.25
N GLY A 91 12.04 2.11 10.29
CA GLY A 91 10.97 1.10 10.24
C GLY A 91 10.81 0.43 8.89
N THR A 92 10.28 -0.81 8.90
CA THR A 92 10.12 -1.62 7.68
C THR A 92 9.24 -0.95 6.65
N LEU A 93 8.19 -0.23 7.07
CA LEU A 93 7.30 0.45 6.12
C LEU A 93 8.05 1.51 5.31
N TYR A 94 8.82 2.38 5.96
CA TYR A 94 9.60 3.41 5.27
C TYR A 94 10.76 2.80 4.48
N GLN A 95 11.50 1.87 5.09
CA GLN A 95 12.62 1.19 4.42
C GLN A 95 12.17 0.44 3.16
N SER A 96 10.98 -0.17 3.17
CA SER A 96 10.41 -0.81 1.98
C SER A 96 10.23 0.17 0.80
N LEU A 97 9.87 1.43 1.07
CA LEU A 97 9.74 2.47 0.05
C LEU A 97 11.10 2.82 -0.55
N LEU A 98 12.12 2.98 0.31
CA LEU A 98 13.50 3.22 -0.15
C LEU A 98 14.03 2.06 -0.99
N THR A 99 13.90 0.81 -0.51
CA THR A 99 14.37 -0.37 -1.26
C THR A 99 13.68 -0.50 -2.61
N ARG A 100 12.36 -0.27 -2.65
CA ARG A 100 11.58 -0.29 -3.91
C ARG A 100 12.01 0.83 -4.85
N TYR A 101 12.25 2.04 -4.34
CA TYR A 101 12.76 3.14 -5.14
C TYR A 101 14.13 2.80 -5.77
N GLN A 102 15.08 2.27 -4.99
CA GLN A 102 16.37 1.84 -5.53
C GLN A 102 16.22 0.72 -6.56
N SER A 103 15.29 -0.22 -6.33
CA SER A 103 14.99 -1.30 -7.28
C SER A 103 14.40 -0.81 -8.60
N LEU A 104 13.77 0.37 -8.64
CA LEU A 104 13.25 0.96 -9.88
C LEU A 104 14.30 1.73 -10.68
N LYS A 105 15.43 2.10 -10.07
CA LYS A 105 16.57 2.67 -10.82
C LYS A 105 17.24 1.63 -11.71
N SER A 106 17.19 0.37 -11.29
CA SER A 106 17.64 -0.79 -12.05
C SER A 106 16.48 -1.79 -12.14
N PRO A 107 15.45 -1.49 -12.95
CA PRO A 107 14.20 -2.22 -12.94
C PRO A 107 14.38 -3.68 -13.34
N ASP A 108 13.48 -4.54 -12.84
CA ASP A 108 13.47 -5.94 -13.21
C ASP A 108 13.22 -6.08 -14.72
N PRO A 109 13.92 -7.00 -15.43
CA PRO A 109 13.75 -7.19 -16.87
C PRO A 109 12.32 -7.50 -17.32
N SER A 110 11.46 -8.00 -16.42
CA SER A 110 10.05 -8.27 -16.72
C SER A 110 9.13 -7.03 -16.62
N MET A 111 9.63 -5.90 -16.15
CA MET A 111 8.89 -4.63 -16.12
C MET A 111 9.02 -3.90 -17.44
N ASN A 112 7.88 -3.52 -18.03
CA ASN A 112 7.86 -2.56 -19.13
C ASN A 112 7.87 -1.12 -18.59
N SER A 113 8.00 -0.14 -19.50
CA SER A 113 8.05 1.28 -19.13
C SER A 113 6.81 1.74 -18.35
N ASP A 114 5.63 1.25 -18.70
CA ASP A 114 4.38 1.56 -17.98
C ASP A 114 4.40 1.00 -16.55
N ASP A 115 4.90 -0.22 -16.35
CA ASP A 115 5.07 -0.83 -15.03
C ASP A 115 6.03 0.01 -14.17
N ILE A 116 7.14 0.49 -14.74
CA ILE A 116 8.10 1.35 -14.03
C ILE A 116 7.44 2.66 -13.59
N ILE A 117 6.76 3.35 -14.52
CA ILE A 117 6.04 4.60 -14.25
C ILE A 117 4.97 4.37 -13.17
N ASN A 118 4.18 3.30 -13.29
CA ASN A 118 3.13 2.97 -12.32
C ASN A 118 3.71 2.69 -10.93
N GLN A 119 4.82 1.95 -10.84
CA GLN A 119 5.49 1.69 -9.56
C GLN A 119 6.05 2.99 -8.94
N ALA A 120 6.62 3.89 -9.74
CA ALA A 120 7.09 5.19 -9.28
C ALA A 120 5.93 6.06 -8.75
N LEU A 121 4.81 6.11 -9.46
CA LEU A 121 3.59 6.81 -9.00
C LEU A 121 3.05 6.22 -7.69
N LEU A 122 3.02 4.90 -7.57
CA LEU A 122 2.59 4.23 -6.33
C LEU A 122 3.52 4.53 -5.16
N LEU A 123 4.84 4.64 -5.38
CA LEU A 123 5.79 5.07 -4.36
C LEU A 123 5.55 6.51 -3.93
N LYS A 124 5.37 7.44 -4.88
CA LYS A 124 5.00 8.83 -4.61
C LYS A 124 3.74 8.93 -3.76
N GLU A 125 2.68 8.18 -4.12
CA GLU A 125 1.44 8.13 -3.33
C GLU A 125 1.69 7.55 -1.92
N ALA A 126 2.37 6.40 -1.82
CA ALA A 126 2.67 5.71 -0.56
C ALA A 126 3.50 6.57 0.41
N ALA A 127 4.37 7.43 -0.14
CA ALA A 127 5.22 8.34 0.61
C ALA A 127 4.49 9.62 1.06
N SER A 128 3.27 9.89 0.60
CA SER A 128 2.53 11.05 1.10
C SER A 128 2.22 10.89 2.60
N ILE A 129 2.40 11.96 3.38
CA ILE A 129 2.21 11.95 4.84
C ILE A 129 0.82 11.41 5.20
N SER A 130 -0.23 11.79 4.47
CA SER A 130 -1.60 11.33 4.71
C SER A 130 -1.77 9.82 4.55
N LEU A 131 -1.27 9.25 3.43
CA LEU A 131 -1.43 7.81 3.17
C LEU A 131 -0.53 6.98 4.07
N PHE A 132 0.68 7.47 4.38
CA PHE A 132 1.58 6.82 5.33
C PHE A 132 1.02 6.85 6.75
N ASN A 133 0.43 7.97 7.17
CA ASN A 133 -0.28 8.06 8.45
C ASN A 133 -1.39 7.01 8.55
N ASP A 134 -2.17 6.81 7.49
CA ASP A 134 -3.21 5.77 7.47
C ASP A 134 -2.63 4.36 7.43
N ALA A 135 -1.49 4.14 6.76
CA ALA A 135 -0.77 2.86 6.79
C ALA A 135 -0.31 2.46 8.19
N LEU A 136 0.08 3.42 9.02
CA LEU A 136 0.47 3.18 10.42
C LEU A 136 -0.70 2.76 11.32
N THR A 137 -1.95 2.85 10.86
CA THR A 137 -3.09 2.37 11.66
C THR A 137 -3.02 0.87 11.92
N ASP A 138 -2.47 0.08 11.01
CA ASP A 138 -2.30 -1.37 11.19
C ASP A 138 -1.37 -1.70 12.37
N PRO A 139 -0.09 -1.26 12.41
CA PRO A 139 0.79 -1.52 13.55
C PRO A 139 0.27 -0.91 14.86
N ILE A 140 -0.35 0.28 14.83
CA ILE A 140 -0.96 0.88 16.03
C ILE A 140 -2.04 -0.03 16.60
N ASN A 141 -2.93 -0.54 15.74
CA ASN A 141 -4.04 -1.38 16.17
C ASN A 141 -3.59 -2.76 16.65
N VAL A 142 -2.43 -3.24 16.20
CA VAL A 142 -1.81 -4.46 16.76
C VAL A 142 -1.41 -4.23 18.20
N LEU A 143 -0.72 -3.12 18.51
CA LEU A 143 -0.35 -2.78 19.88
C LEU A 143 -1.59 -2.51 20.74
N ALA A 144 -2.61 -1.86 20.16
CA ALA A 144 -3.86 -1.61 20.85
C ALA A 144 -4.58 -2.92 21.23
N ASP A 145 -4.69 -3.85 20.28
CA ASP A 145 -5.29 -5.16 20.51
C ASP A 145 -4.49 -6.01 21.52
N MET A 146 -3.17 -5.81 21.62
CA MET A 146 -2.31 -6.48 22.62
C MET A 146 -2.45 -5.89 24.04
N SER A 147 -3.02 -4.70 24.17
CA SER A 147 -3.13 -3.98 25.45
C SER A 147 -4.33 -4.39 26.31
N ASP A 148 -5.12 -5.38 25.90
CA ASP A 148 -6.38 -5.79 26.54
C ASP A 148 -7.35 -4.62 26.77
N GLY A 149 -7.45 -3.72 25.79
CA GLY A 149 -8.37 -2.59 25.82
C GLY A 149 -7.89 -1.35 26.59
N LYS A 150 -6.63 -1.32 27.03
CA LYS A 150 -6.02 -0.13 27.65
C LYS A 150 -5.68 0.97 26.64
N LEU A 151 -5.37 0.58 25.41
CA LEU A 151 -5.08 1.48 24.30
C LEU A 151 -6.24 1.44 23.29
N ALA A 152 -6.61 2.61 22.77
CA ALA A 152 -7.71 2.74 21.83
C ALA A 152 -7.27 2.37 20.41
N ARG A 153 -8.16 1.79 19.61
CA ARG A 153 -7.90 1.60 18.18
C ARG A 153 -7.98 2.93 17.43
N VAL A 154 -7.23 3.03 16.34
CA VAL A 154 -7.08 4.22 15.50
C VAL A 154 -7.34 3.84 14.06
N GLY A 155 -8.10 4.64 13.33
CA GLY A 155 -8.37 4.32 11.92
C GLY A 155 -9.32 3.11 11.74
N ALA A 156 -9.83 2.56 12.84
CA ALA A 156 -10.64 1.35 12.88
C ALA A 156 -11.75 1.44 13.95
N ILE A 157 -12.79 0.62 13.79
CA ILE A 157 -13.82 0.41 14.83
C ILE A 157 -13.24 -0.38 16.02
N SER A 158 -13.99 -0.48 17.12
CA SER A 158 -13.57 -1.26 18.29
C SER A 158 -13.33 -2.73 17.93
N GLN A 159 -12.46 -3.40 18.71
CA GLN A 159 -12.14 -4.80 18.49
C GLN A 159 -13.39 -5.70 18.55
N GLN A 160 -14.30 -5.42 19.50
CA GLN A 160 -15.54 -6.17 19.66
C GLN A 160 -16.45 -5.99 18.45
N ALA A 161 -16.64 -4.76 17.96
CA ALA A 161 -17.48 -4.48 16.79
C ALA A 161 -16.91 -5.14 15.52
N GLU A 162 -15.58 -5.15 15.37
CA GLU A 162 -14.92 -5.85 14.26
C GLU A 162 -15.11 -7.36 14.33
N GLN A 163 -14.97 -7.97 15.52
CA GLN A 163 -15.18 -9.40 15.70
C GLN A 163 -16.62 -9.82 15.36
N THR A 164 -17.62 -9.01 15.71
CA THR A 164 -19.01 -9.24 15.29
C THR A 164 -19.18 -9.14 13.78
N ALA A 165 -18.48 -8.22 13.12
CA ALA A 165 -18.62 -7.99 11.68
C ALA A 165 -17.83 -9.00 10.81
N ASN A 166 -16.64 -9.41 11.25
CA ASN A 166 -15.68 -10.16 10.43
C ASN A 166 -15.32 -11.55 11.01
N GLY A 167 -15.76 -11.85 12.23
CA GLY A 167 -15.41 -13.07 12.97
C GLY A 167 -14.21 -12.87 13.89
N GLN A 168 -14.01 -13.83 14.79
CA GLN A 168 -12.87 -13.84 15.72
C GLN A 168 -11.60 -14.29 15.01
N THR A 169 -10.57 -13.46 15.09
CA THR A 169 -9.22 -13.77 14.62
C THR A 169 -8.22 -13.25 15.65
N GLY A 170 -7.07 -13.93 15.75
CA GLY A 170 -6.01 -13.61 16.69
C GLY A 170 -5.54 -12.15 16.65
N VAL A 171 -4.90 -11.73 17.74
CA VAL A 171 -4.18 -10.46 17.84
C VAL A 171 -3.02 -10.48 16.83
N GLY A 172 -2.71 -9.34 16.20
CA GLY A 172 -1.62 -9.24 15.21
C GLY A 172 -2.01 -9.62 13.78
N ASN A 173 -3.21 -10.17 13.55
CA ASN A 173 -3.65 -10.59 12.22
C ASN A 173 -3.73 -9.44 11.19
N GLN A 174 -3.80 -8.19 11.66
CA GLN A 174 -3.81 -7.00 10.81
C GLN A 174 -2.57 -6.89 9.91
N LEU A 175 -1.41 -7.39 10.37
CA LEU A 175 -0.15 -7.36 9.61
C LEU A 175 0.03 -8.57 8.69
N VAL A 176 -0.79 -9.60 8.83
CA VAL A 176 -0.69 -10.80 8.00
C VAL A 176 -1.06 -10.45 6.55
N GLY A 177 -0.30 -10.98 5.59
CA GLY A 177 -0.45 -10.68 4.17
C GLY A 177 0.26 -9.40 3.72
N ASN A 178 0.75 -8.57 4.64
CA ASN A 178 1.53 -7.39 4.32
C ASN A 178 3.00 -7.76 4.04
N ALA A 179 3.41 -7.57 2.79
CA ALA A 179 4.72 -7.98 2.27
C ALA A 179 5.92 -7.33 2.98
N ASN A 180 5.70 -6.31 3.81
CA ASN A 180 6.76 -5.66 4.57
C ASN A 180 7.10 -6.38 5.88
N TYR A 181 6.23 -7.29 6.35
CA TYR A 181 6.40 -8.03 7.61
C TYR A 181 6.62 -9.53 7.42
N GLY A 182 6.34 -10.05 6.23
CA GLY A 182 6.47 -11.47 5.95
C GLY A 182 6.03 -11.82 4.54
N GLU A 183 5.91 -13.12 4.30
CA GLU A 183 5.46 -13.64 3.02
C GLU A 183 4.69 -14.95 3.14
N TRP A 184 3.92 -15.25 2.09
CA TRP A 184 3.23 -16.52 1.97
C TRP A 184 4.18 -17.58 1.42
N GLN A 185 4.37 -18.65 2.19
CA GLN A 185 5.12 -19.83 1.79
C GLN A 185 4.15 -20.94 1.43
N THR A 186 4.40 -21.65 0.32
CA THR A 186 3.53 -22.74 -0.14
C THR A 186 4.30 -24.04 -0.06
N ASN A 187 3.76 -25.02 0.66
CA ASN A 187 4.39 -26.34 0.78
C ASN A 187 4.07 -27.23 -0.43
N SER A 188 4.70 -28.41 -0.49
CA SER A 188 4.47 -29.43 -1.52
C SER A 188 3.01 -29.87 -1.62
N ASN A 189 2.27 -29.80 -0.52
CA ASN A 189 0.85 -30.18 -0.45
C ASN A 189 -0.08 -29.08 -0.99
N GLY A 190 0.46 -27.95 -1.47
CA GLY A 190 -0.30 -26.85 -2.04
C GLY A 190 -0.97 -25.94 -1.01
N THR A 191 -0.74 -26.16 0.28
CA THR A 191 -1.21 -25.29 1.36
C THR A 191 -0.23 -24.15 1.55
N SER A 192 -0.75 -22.92 1.63
CA SER A 192 0.06 -21.73 1.85
C SER A 192 -0.11 -21.20 3.27
N PHE A 193 1.00 -20.89 3.92
CA PHE A 193 1.05 -20.37 5.29
C PHE A 193 1.82 -19.05 5.34
N TRP A 194 1.48 -18.21 6.31
CA TRP A 194 2.19 -16.96 6.54
C TRP A 194 3.50 -17.21 7.29
N MET A 195 4.57 -16.61 6.81
CA MET A 195 5.88 -16.64 7.45
C MET A 195 6.36 -15.21 7.71
N TRP A 196 6.60 -14.88 8.98
CA TRP A 196 7.16 -13.60 9.39
C TRP A 196 8.64 -13.50 9.00
N TYR A 197 9.08 -12.29 8.62
CA TYR A 197 10.50 -12.00 8.50
C TYR A 197 11.19 -12.01 9.87
N GLY A 198 12.51 -12.24 9.90
CA GLY A 198 13.26 -12.59 11.12
C GLY A 198 12.95 -11.71 12.34
N MET A 199 13.01 -10.39 12.21
CA MET A 199 12.72 -9.46 13.31
C MET A 199 11.26 -9.55 13.82
N TYR A 200 10.33 -10.00 12.98
CA TYR A 200 8.92 -10.16 13.31
C TYR A 200 8.54 -11.59 13.72
N ARG A 201 9.51 -12.51 13.84
CA ARG A 201 9.25 -13.93 14.14
C ARG A 201 8.43 -14.13 15.42
N MET A 202 8.69 -13.33 16.45
CA MET A 202 7.96 -13.32 17.73
C MET A 202 6.44 -13.02 17.58
N LEU A 203 6.01 -12.38 16.49
CA LEU A 203 4.58 -12.25 16.19
C LEU A 203 3.94 -13.60 15.88
N GLY A 204 4.72 -14.58 15.42
CA GLY A 204 4.26 -15.95 15.20
C GLY A 204 3.72 -16.59 16.48
N ASP A 205 4.36 -16.35 17.62
CA ASP A 205 3.96 -16.95 18.91
C ASP A 205 2.62 -16.40 19.42
N ILE A 206 2.25 -15.19 19.02
CA ILE A 206 0.97 -14.54 19.39
C ILE A 206 -0.12 -14.82 18.36
N VAL A 207 0.23 -14.68 17.07
CA VAL A 207 -0.72 -14.78 15.98
C VAL A 207 -1.09 -16.25 15.72
N GLY A 208 -0.16 -17.16 15.97
CA GLY A 208 -0.24 -18.58 15.63
C GLY A 208 -0.08 -18.83 14.12
N ASP A 209 -0.27 -20.09 13.73
CA ASP A 209 -0.19 -20.51 12.35
C ASP A 209 -1.34 -19.94 11.52
N VAL A 210 -1.00 -19.30 10.39
CA VAL A 210 -1.98 -18.67 9.52
C VAL A 210 -1.96 -19.30 8.14
N GLU A 211 -2.99 -20.09 7.83
CA GLU A 211 -3.24 -20.66 6.50
C GLU A 211 -4.00 -19.66 5.61
N TYR A 212 -3.56 -19.52 4.35
CA TYR A 212 -4.00 -18.46 3.45
C TYR A 212 -5.50 -18.47 3.15
N GLY A 213 -6.08 -19.64 2.91
CA GLY A 213 -7.51 -19.79 2.61
C GLY A 213 -8.40 -19.43 3.80
N ARG A 214 -8.10 -19.97 4.99
CA ARG A 214 -8.80 -19.63 6.24
C ARG A 214 -8.64 -18.16 6.59
N TRP A 215 -7.42 -17.64 6.49
CA TRP A 215 -7.13 -16.23 6.72
C TRP A 215 -7.91 -15.33 5.77
N SER A 216 -7.90 -15.64 4.47
CA SER A 216 -8.58 -14.85 3.46
C SER A 216 -10.05 -14.62 3.79
N LYS A 217 -10.72 -15.68 4.29
CA LYS A 217 -12.12 -15.63 4.69
C LYS A 217 -12.34 -14.82 5.97
N HIS A 218 -11.53 -15.03 7.01
CA HIS A 218 -11.79 -14.51 8.36
C HIS A 218 -10.94 -13.31 8.79
N ARG A 219 -10.02 -12.84 7.93
CA ARG A 219 -9.10 -11.75 8.28
C ARG A 219 -9.83 -10.53 8.84
N LYS A 220 -9.16 -9.88 9.78
CA LYS A 220 -9.52 -8.55 10.28
C LYS A 220 -9.43 -7.49 9.19
N TYR A 221 -10.03 -6.34 9.45
CA TYR A 221 -9.75 -5.14 8.67
C TYR A 221 -8.27 -4.80 8.83
N SER A 222 -7.61 -4.53 7.70
CA SER A 222 -6.28 -3.92 7.70
C SER A 222 -6.18 -2.92 6.56
N TYR A 223 -5.65 -1.74 6.87
CA TYR A 223 -5.44 -0.69 5.89
C TYR A 223 -4.66 -1.23 4.69
N TYR A 224 -3.60 -2.01 4.93
CA TYR A 224 -2.83 -2.62 3.86
C TYR A 224 -3.72 -3.47 2.94
N SER A 225 -4.48 -4.43 3.46
CA SER A 225 -5.24 -5.35 2.61
C SER A 225 -6.39 -4.66 1.89
N ASP A 226 -7.01 -3.67 2.53
CA ASP A 226 -8.25 -3.05 2.06
C ASP A 226 -8.01 -1.80 1.20
N TYR A 227 -6.90 -1.08 1.40
CA TYR A 227 -6.61 0.21 0.73
C TYR A 227 -5.17 0.35 0.24
N GLY A 228 -4.22 -0.25 0.95
CA GLY A 228 -2.79 0.04 0.82
C GLY A 228 -2.00 -0.91 -0.10
N ARG A 229 -2.52 -2.10 -0.44
CA ARG A 229 -1.73 -3.17 -1.06
C ARG A 229 -0.99 -2.73 -2.31
N HIS A 230 -1.66 -2.08 -3.26
CA HIS A 230 -0.99 -1.60 -4.48
C HIS A 230 0.15 -0.61 -4.18
N ARG A 231 0.01 0.19 -3.13
CA ARG A 231 0.96 1.24 -2.75
C ARG A 231 2.16 0.71 -1.98
N TYR A 232 1.94 -0.25 -1.08
CA TYR A 232 2.95 -0.74 -0.13
C TYR A 232 3.54 -2.11 -0.50
N THR A 233 3.14 -2.73 -1.60
CA THR A 233 3.74 -3.98 -2.09
C THR A 233 4.64 -3.73 -3.30
N SER A 234 5.83 -4.34 -3.33
CA SER A 234 6.71 -4.31 -4.51
C SER A 234 6.09 -5.03 -5.71
N TYR A 235 6.51 -4.69 -6.93
CA TYR A 235 6.05 -5.34 -8.17
C TYR A 235 6.10 -6.87 -8.11
N LYS A 236 7.25 -7.44 -7.71
CA LYS A 236 7.44 -8.90 -7.59
C LYS A 236 6.51 -9.51 -6.54
N SER A 237 6.45 -8.94 -5.35
CA SER A 237 5.60 -9.45 -4.27
C SER A 237 4.11 -9.31 -4.61
N TYR A 238 3.72 -8.26 -5.33
CA TYR A 238 2.35 -8.07 -5.80
C TYR A 238 1.96 -9.16 -6.79
N LYS A 239 2.83 -9.47 -7.76
CA LYS A 239 2.65 -10.59 -8.70
C LYS A 239 2.55 -11.93 -7.96
N ARG A 240 3.47 -12.22 -7.04
CA ARG A 240 3.45 -13.46 -6.24
C ARG A 240 2.13 -13.64 -5.47
N GLN A 241 1.67 -12.59 -4.78
CA GLN A 241 0.41 -12.63 -4.04
C GLN A 241 -0.81 -12.78 -4.95
N THR A 242 -0.79 -12.18 -6.14
CA THR A 242 -1.87 -12.29 -7.13
C THR A 242 -1.95 -13.71 -7.69
N GLU A 243 -0.81 -14.30 -8.01
CA GLU A 243 -0.71 -15.68 -8.46
C GLU A 243 -1.13 -16.67 -7.38
N LEU A 244 -0.73 -16.43 -6.12
CA LEU A 244 -1.21 -17.21 -4.98
C LEU A 244 -2.74 -17.21 -4.90
N ALA A 245 -3.37 -16.03 -4.92
CA ALA A 245 -4.82 -15.92 -4.89
C ALA A 245 -5.49 -16.71 -6.03
N LYS A 246 -4.93 -16.63 -7.24
CA LYS A 246 -5.41 -17.37 -8.41
C LYS A 246 -5.29 -18.88 -8.23
N ARG A 247 -4.14 -19.37 -7.74
CA ARG A 247 -3.91 -20.81 -7.48
C ARG A 247 -4.85 -21.33 -6.39
N THR A 248 -5.01 -20.60 -5.30
CA THR A 248 -5.94 -20.96 -4.23
C THR A 248 -7.37 -21.00 -4.75
N GLN A 249 -7.78 -20.02 -5.56
CA GLN A 249 -9.09 -20.02 -6.20
C GLN A 249 -9.32 -21.28 -7.05
N GLN A 250 -8.35 -21.63 -7.91
CA GLN A 250 -8.43 -22.85 -8.74
C GLN A 250 -8.50 -24.13 -7.89
N SER A 251 -7.70 -24.22 -6.83
CA SER A 251 -7.72 -25.37 -5.92
C SER A 251 -9.08 -25.53 -5.23
N TYR A 252 -9.67 -24.43 -4.76
CA TYR A 252 -10.99 -24.43 -4.13
C TYR A 252 -12.09 -24.81 -5.12
N GLN A 253 -12.03 -24.29 -6.35
CA GLN A 253 -12.98 -24.65 -7.42
C GLN A 253 -12.94 -26.15 -7.73
N ARG A 254 -11.76 -26.77 -7.79
CA ARG A 254 -11.60 -28.22 -7.98
C ARG A 254 -12.21 -29.04 -6.84
N GLN A 255 -12.26 -28.48 -5.64
CA GLN A 255 -12.89 -29.10 -4.46
C GLN A 255 -14.38 -28.77 -4.33
N GLY A 256 -14.99 -28.08 -5.29
CA GLY A 256 -16.37 -27.59 -5.20
C GLY A 256 -16.59 -26.50 -4.14
N LYS A 257 -15.52 -25.88 -3.63
CA LYS A 257 -15.57 -24.83 -2.60
C LYS A 257 -15.48 -23.44 -3.25
N GLN A 258 -16.10 -22.45 -2.60
CA GLN A 258 -15.97 -21.05 -2.98
C GLN A 258 -14.76 -20.42 -2.29
N PHE A 259 -13.95 -19.67 -3.04
CA PHE A 259 -12.85 -18.86 -2.51
C PHE A 259 -13.08 -17.40 -2.85
N THR A 260 -13.05 -16.54 -1.83
CA THR A 260 -13.00 -15.09 -2.01
C THR A 260 -11.58 -14.63 -1.73
N SER A 261 -10.95 -13.98 -2.70
CA SER A 261 -9.63 -13.37 -2.52
C SER A 261 -9.68 -12.32 -1.42
N PRO A 262 -8.62 -12.23 -0.58
CA PRO A 262 -8.62 -11.30 0.54
C PRO A 262 -8.65 -9.85 0.07
N TYR A 263 -8.32 -9.59 -1.19
CA TYR A 263 -8.23 -8.26 -1.78
C TYR A 263 -9.42 -7.93 -2.71
N ALA A 264 -10.37 -8.86 -2.88
CA ALA A 264 -11.51 -8.66 -3.76
C ALA A 264 -12.56 -7.69 -3.18
N LYS A 265 -12.67 -7.64 -1.84
CA LYS A 265 -13.61 -6.78 -1.14
C LYS A 265 -12.97 -6.21 0.11
N LYS A 266 -13.32 -4.96 0.42
CA LYS A 266 -12.90 -4.29 1.64
C LYS A 266 -13.65 -4.88 2.84
N LYS A 267 -12.95 -5.15 3.94
CA LYS A 267 -13.58 -5.55 5.21
C LYS A 267 -14.26 -4.34 5.87
N SER A 268 -15.35 -4.61 6.58
CA SER A 268 -15.94 -3.61 7.46
C SER A 268 -14.98 -3.38 8.62
N GLY A 269 -14.70 -2.12 8.96
CA GLY A 269 -13.81 -1.83 10.08
C GLY A 269 -13.09 -0.51 9.99
N ALA A 270 -12.88 0.02 8.78
CA ALA A 270 -12.27 1.33 8.59
C ALA A 270 -13.10 2.44 9.26
N SER A 271 -12.44 3.31 10.03
CA SER A 271 -13.03 4.53 10.59
C SER A 271 -12.01 5.68 10.47
N GLY A 272 -12.44 6.90 10.16
CA GLY A 272 -11.53 8.06 10.19
C GLY A 272 -10.31 8.01 9.24
N LEU A 273 -10.35 7.21 8.17
CA LEU A 273 -9.31 7.24 7.11
C LEU A 273 -9.34 8.57 6.35
N SER A 274 -8.18 8.97 5.83
CA SER A 274 -8.08 10.17 4.99
C SER A 274 -8.89 10.03 3.70
N ARG A 275 -9.22 11.19 3.10
CA ARG A 275 -9.87 11.22 1.78
C ARG A 275 -8.98 10.56 0.73
N SER A 276 -7.67 10.74 0.83
CA SER A 276 -6.67 10.15 -0.08
C SER A 276 -6.74 8.63 -0.13
N SER A 277 -6.98 7.95 1.00
CA SER A 277 -7.11 6.49 1.01
C SER A 277 -8.33 5.99 0.25
N ASN A 278 -9.41 6.78 0.25
CA ASN A 278 -10.63 6.46 -0.47
C ASN A 278 -10.53 6.79 -1.96
N THR A 279 -9.59 7.65 -2.36
CA THR A 279 -9.31 7.90 -3.77
C THR A 279 -8.55 6.72 -4.39
N PRO A 280 -9.08 6.11 -5.48
CA PRO A 280 -8.33 5.11 -6.23
C PRO A 280 -7.02 5.71 -6.72
N SER A 281 -5.95 4.92 -6.62
CA SER A 281 -4.64 5.30 -7.16
C SER A 281 -4.76 5.67 -8.63
N ALA A 282 -3.93 6.60 -9.09
CA ALA A 282 -3.88 6.96 -10.51
C ALA A 282 -3.66 5.73 -11.41
N VAL A 283 -2.92 4.73 -10.91
CA VAL A 283 -2.61 3.47 -11.61
C VAL A 283 -3.84 2.57 -11.79
N THR A 284 -4.78 2.57 -10.85
CA THR A 284 -5.96 1.68 -10.88
C THR A 284 -7.16 2.32 -11.59
N ARG A 285 -7.06 3.57 -12.04
CA ARG A 285 -8.10 4.22 -12.83
C ARG A 285 -8.15 3.57 -14.22
N SER A 286 -9.31 3.00 -14.55
CA SER A 286 -9.54 2.32 -15.82
C SER A 286 -9.31 3.27 -17.00
N SER A 287 -8.85 2.74 -18.14
CA SER A 287 -8.60 3.52 -19.36
C SER A 287 -9.86 4.27 -19.83
N TYR A 288 -11.06 3.73 -19.57
CA TYR A 288 -12.34 4.37 -19.85
C TYR A 288 -12.60 5.64 -19.03
N SER A 289 -11.97 5.76 -17.86
CA SER A 289 -12.01 6.98 -17.03
C SER A 289 -10.94 8.02 -17.41
N ARG A 290 -9.98 7.67 -18.29
CA ARG A 290 -8.93 8.59 -18.75
C ARG A 290 -9.40 9.52 -19.89
N THR A 291 -10.57 9.26 -20.48
CA THR A 291 -11.10 10.02 -21.63
C THR A 291 -12.10 11.12 -21.24
N SER A 292 -12.53 11.23 -19.98
CA SER A 292 -13.48 12.29 -19.56
C SER A 292 -12.75 13.55 -19.11
N SER A 293 -12.05 14.22 -20.04
CA SER A 293 -11.87 15.67 -19.94
C SER A 293 -13.16 16.28 -20.49
N TYR A 294 -13.92 16.98 -19.65
CA TYR A 294 -15.35 17.36 -19.75
C TYR A 294 -16.37 16.30 -19.28
N GLY A 295 -16.97 16.51 -18.09
CA GLY A 295 -18.23 15.87 -17.72
C GLY A 295 -18.47 15.66 -16.22
N SER A 296 -19.03 16.68 -15.56
CA SER A 296 -19.89 16.61 -14.36
C SER A 296 -19.53 15.63 -13.23
N VAL A 297 -19.10 16.19 -12.09
CA VAL A 297 -19.13 15.55 -10.76
C VAL A 297 -20.54 15.07 -10.41
N ARG A 298 -20.85 13.80 -10.67
CA ARG A 298 -22.04 13.14 -10.11
C ARG A 298 -21.74 12.68 -8.70
N ASN A 299 -22.18 13.49 -7.75
CA ASN A 299 -22.29 13.18 -6.33
C ASN A 299 -23.39 12.12 -6.12
N SER A 300 -23.04 10.83 -6.06
CA SER A 300 -24.00 9.80 -5.67
C SER A 300 -23.98 9.60 -4.16
N SER A 301 -24.64 10.50 -3.44
CA SER A 301 -25.03 10.30 -2.05
C SER A 301 -26.28 9.43 -1.98
N SER A 302 -26.15 8.12 -2.11
CA SER A 302 -27.24 7.19 -1.75
C SER A 302 -27.18 6.92 -0.24
N ARG A 303 -27.61 7.91 0.56
CA ARG A 303 -28.02 7.67 1.95
C ARG A 303 -29.46 7.17 1.91
N THR A 304 -29.62 5.86 1.99
CA THR A 304 -30.93 5.23 2.20
C THR A 304 -31.38 5.52 3.63
N SER A 305 -32.02 6.67 3.81
CA SER A 305 -32.76 7.03 5.03
C SER A 305 -34.02 6.17 5.10
N ARG A 306 -33.99 5.09 5.88
CA ARG A 306 -35.22 4.40 6.28
C ARG A 306 -35.93 5.25 7.33
N GLY A 307 -36.91 6.04 6.89
CA GLY A 307 -37.81 6.79 7.75
C GLY A 307 -38.68 5.83 8.56
N VAL A 308 -38.65 6.00 9.87
CA VAL A 308 -39.57 5.40 10.84
C VAL A 308 -40.95 6.04 10.64
N SER A 309 -41.87 5.31 10.01
CA SER A 309 -43.29 5.67 9.99
C SER A 309 -43.92 5.26 11.33
N ARG A 310 -44.14 6.25 12.22
CA ARG A 310 -44.98 6.15 13.41
C ARG A 310 -46.16 7.12 13.28
N GLY A 311 -47.38 6.59 13.39
CA GLY A 311 -48.66 7.31 13.58
C GLY A 311 -49.32 7.80 12.29
N LYS A 312 -50.62 7.65 12.06
CA LYS A 312 -51.77 7.49 12.97
C LYS A 312 -52.70 6.37 12.52
#